data_AF-A0A950INE5-F1
#
_entry.id   AF-A0A950INE5-F1
#
_cell.length_a   1.000
_cell.length_b   1.000
_cell.length_c   1.000
_cell.angle_alpha   90.00
_cell.angle_beta   90.00
_cell.angle_gamma   90.00
#
_symmetry.space_group_name_H-M   'P 1'
#
loop_
_entity.id
_entity.type
_entity.pdbx_description
1 polymer ?
#
loop_
_entity_poly.entity_id
_entity_poly.type
_entity_poly.pdbx_seq_one_letter_code
_entity_poly.pdbx_strand_id
1 'polypeptide(L)'
;MNDRIRPVSATVCAVLLAVSAIVMIYMGTYASAYYAPAVCLLWEAVLLWRGAARKLFERVLQLNQLTGIILILTLWLGDTLHLPKLDIAGVMLIGNMASGGPLMAVLAIPLLASFHFSKTLPDWFQPTAHA
;
A
#
# COMPACT_ATOMS: atom_id res chain seq x y z
N MET A 1 -16.68 -13.83 -21.11
CA MET A 1 -16.14 -13.54 -19.76
C MET A 1 -15.09 -14.61 -19.50
N ASN A 2 -13.81 -14.23 -19.41
CA ASN A 2 -12.76 -15.20 -19.06
C ASN A 2 -12.93 -15.57 -17.59
N ASP A 3 -13.39 -16.79 -17.31
CA ASP A 3 -13.39 -17.38 -15.96
C ASP A 3 -11.95 -17.68 -15.55
N ARG A 4 -11.18 -16.64 -15.26
CA ARG A 4 -9.94 -16.79 -14.50
C ARG A 4 -10.34 -17.00 -13.06
N ILE A 5 -10.19 -18.24 -12.59
CA ILE A 5 -10.32 -18.58 -11.18
C ILE A 5 -9.31 -17.73 -10.41
N ARG A 6 -9.80 -16.81 -9.58
CA ARG A 6 -8.95 -15.91 -8.81
C ARG A 6 -8.21 -16.70 -7.74
N PRO A 7 -6.89 -16.54 -7.59
CA PRO A 7 -6.15 -17.25 -6.55
C PRO A 7 -6.61 -16.78 -5.17
N VAL A 8 -6.69 -17.73 -4.23
CA VAL A 8 -7.16 -17.46 -2.85
C VAL A 8 -6.33 -16.37 -2.19
N SER A 9 -5.02 -16.32 -2.46
CA SER A 9 -4.12 -15.27 -1.95
C SER A 9 -4.50 -13.86 -2.41
N ALA A 10 -4.87 -13.68 -3.68
CA ALA A 10 -5.33 -12.38 -4.19
C ALA A 10 -6.66 -11.97 -3.55
N THR A 11 -7.57 -12.92 -3.32
CA THR A 11 -8.84 -12.65 -2.64
C THR A 11 -8.61 -12.24 -1.18
N VAL A 12 -7.80 -13.00 -0.43
CA VAL A 12 -7.49 -12.70 0.98
C VAL A 12 -6.82 -11.33 1.11
N CYS A 13 -5.81 -11.04 0.29
CA CYS A 13 -5.13 -9.74 0.32
C CYS A 13 -6.06 -8.59 -0.08
N ALA A 14 -6.92 -8.76 -1.08
CA ALA A 14 -7.88 -7.72 -1.47
C ALA A 14 -8.92 -7.46 -0.38
N VAL A 15 -9.41 -8.51 0.29
CA VAL A 15 -10.32 -8.38 1.43
C VAL A 15 -9.63 -7.68 2.60
N LEU A 16 -8.38 -8.03 2.91
CA LEU A 16 -7.61 -7.36 3.96
C LEU A 16 -7.42 -5.86 3.66
N LEU A 17 -7.09 -5.49 2.42
CA LEU A 17 -7.00 -4.09 1.99
C LEU A 17 -8.34 -3.37 2.13
N ALA A 18 -9.45 -4.01 1.71
CA ALA A 18 -10.78 -3.44 1.82
C ALA A 18 -11.21 -3.23 3.28
N VAL A 19 -10.98 -4.22 4.16
CA VAL A 19 -11.25 -4.10 5.60
C VAL A 19 -10.40 -2.98 6.21
N SER A 20 -9.12 -2.92 5.85
CA SER A 20 -8.22 -1.85 6.31
C SER A 20 -8.69 -0.47 5.87
N ALA A 21 -9.23 -0.36 4.65
CA ALA A 21 -9.80 0.87 4.16
C ALA A 21 -11.06 1.27 4.94
N ILE A 22 -11.96 0.32 5.25
CA ILE A 22 -13.15 0.59 6.09
C ILE A 22 -12.72 1.10 7.47
N VAL A 23 -11.69 0.50 8.07
CA VAL A 23 -11.12 0.97 9.35
C VAL A 23 -10.59 2.40 9.22
N MET A 24 -9.90 2.73 8.12
CA MET A 24 -9.41 4.09 7.88
C MET A 24 -10.55 5.10 7.62
N ILE A 25 -11.63 4.70 6.96
CA ILE A 25 -12.83 5.55 6.80
C ILE A 25 -13.44 5.85 8.17
N TYR A 26 -13.54 4.83 9.04
CA TYR A 26 -13.99 5.01 10.41
C TYR A 26 -13.06 5.93 11.20
N MET A 27 -11.74 5.79 11.08
CA MET A 27 -10.79 6.74 11.68
C MET A 27 -10.92 8.15 11.08
N GLY A 28 -11.33 8.25 9.81
CA GLY A 28 -11.63 9.49 9.10
C GLY A 28 -12.68 10.35 9.79
N THR A 29 -13.64 9.74 10.50
CA THR A 29 -14.65 10.49 11.26
C THR A 29 -14.05 11.22 12.47
N TYR A 30 -12.89 10.78 12.96
CA TYR A 30 -12.15 11.42 14.05
C TYR A 30 -11.08 12.39 13.55
N ALA A 31 -10.40 12.05 12.46
CA ALA A 31 -9.47 12.97 11.80
C ALA A 31 -9.52 12.80 10.28
N SER A 32 -9.83 13.90 9.58
CA SER A 32 -10.04 13.91 8.12
C SER A 32 -8.84 13.43 7.31
N ALA A 33 -7.63 13.52 7.86
CA ALA A 33 -6.41 13.02 7.23
C ALA A 33 -6.46 11.51 6.91
N TYR A 34 -7.27 10.71 7.63
CA TYR A 34 -7.39 9.27 7.38
C TYR A 34 -8.27 8.91 6.16
N TYR A 35 -8.99 9.87 5.57
CA TYR A 35 -9.71 9.61 4.31
C TYR A 35 -8.75 9.39 3.12
N ALA A 36 -7.60 10.07 3.10
CA ALA A 36 -6.59 9.90 2.06
C ALA A 36 -6.06 8.44 1.96
N PRO A 37 -5.54 7.83 3.05
CA PRO A 37 -5.10 6.45 3.01
C PRO A 37 -6.26 5.47 2.80
N ALA A 38 -7.48 5.78 3.25
CA ALA A 38 -8.66 4.96 2.99
C ALA A 38 -8.97 4.82 1.49
N VAL A 39 -8.99 5.95 0.76
CA VAL A 39 -9.22 5.96 -0.69
C VAL A 39 -8.10 5.21 -1.42
N CYS A 40 -6.85 5.42 -0.99
CA CYS A 40 -5.70 4.70 -1.53
C CYS A 40 -5.84 3.18 -1.34
N LEU A 41 -6.13 2.71 -0.13
CA LEU A 41 -6.32 1.28 0.18
C LEU A 41 -7.50 0.66 -0.59
N LEU A 42 -8.61 1.39 -0.76
CA LEU A 42 -9.75 0.93 -1.57
C LEU A 42 -9.37 0.79 -3.04
N TRP A 43 -8.67 1.80 -3.59
CA TRP A 43 -8.17 1.72 -4.96
C TRP A 43 -7.20 0.53 -5.11
N GLU A 44 -6.36 0.34 -4.11
CA GLU A 44 -5.46 -0.79 -3.86
C GLU A 44 -6.14 -2.14 -4.06
N ALA A 45 -7.19 -2.33 -3.25
CA ALA A 45 -8.02 -3.51 -3.23
C ALA A 45 -8.70 -3.77 -4.57
N VAL A 46 -9.20 -2.72 -5.25
CA VAL A 46 -9.85 -2.85 -6.57
C VAL A 46 -8.86 -3.27 -7.64
N LEU A 47 -7.65 -2.70 -7.66
CA LEU A 47 -6.60 -3.08 -8.61
C LEU A 47 -6.19 -4.55 -8.44
N LEU A 48 -6.02 -4.99 -7.19
CA LEU A 48 -5.72 -6.37 -6.85
C LEU A 48 -6.87 -7.33 -7.20
N TRP A 49 -8.11 -6.95 -6.90
CA TRP A 49 -9.31 -7.73 -7.22
C TRP A 49 -9.50 -7.93 -8.72
N ARG A 50 -9.12 -6.93 -9.52
CA ARG A 50 -9.17 -6.99 -10.99
C ARG A 50 -7.94 -7.64 -11.61
N GLY A 51 -6.85 -7.82 -10.87
CA GLY A 51 -5.57 -8.29 -11.40
C GLY A 51 -5.00 -7.33 -12.44
N ALA A 52 -5.13 -6.01 -12.22
CA ALA A 52 -4.78 -4.98 -13.20
C ALA A 52 -3.69 -4.04 -12.66
N ALA A 53 -2.91 -3.45 -13.58
CA ALA A 53 -1.92 -2.41 -13.28
C ALA A 53 -0.84 -2.78 -12.23
N ARG A 54 -0.24 -3.96 -12.38
CA ARG A 54 0.84 -4.47 -11.50
C ARG A 54 1.91 -3.43 -11.14
N LYS A 55 2.46 -2.76 -12.15
CA LYS A 55 3.55 -1.78 -11.97
C LYS A 55 3.10 -0.60 -11.12
N LEU A 56 1.83 -0.20 -11.21
CA LEU A 56 1.29 0.89 -10.40
C LEU A 56 1.13 0.44 -8.94
N PHE A 57 0.54 -0.74 -8.73
CA PHE A 57 0.39 -1.37 -7.42
C PHE A 57 1.73 -1.51 -6.69
N GLU A 58 2.75 -2.09 -7.36
CA GLU A 58 4.09 -2.24 -6.80
C GLU A 58 4.75 -0.88 -6.49
N ARG A 59 4.55 0.14 -7.34
CA ARG A 59 5.10 1.49 -7.11
C ARG A 59 4.47 2.16 -5.91
N VAL A 60 3.15 2.07 -5.74
CA VAL A 60 2.45 2.66 -4.58
C VAL A 60 2.94 2.01 -3.29
N LEU A 61 3.03 0.68 -3.27
CA LEU A 61 3.63 -0.08 -2.17
C LEU A 61 5.06 0.37 -1.83
N GLN A 62 5.92 0.49 -2.85
CA GLN A 62 7.31 0.93 -2.67
C GLN A 62 7.39 2.36 -2.15
N LEU A 63 6.58 3.29 -2.69
CA LEU A 63 6.52 4.68 -2.23
C LEU A 63 6.05 4.76 -0.78
N ASN A 64 5.04 3.98 -0.41
CA ASN A 64 4.55 3.92 0.96
C ASN A 64 5.62 3.39 1.92
N GLN A 65 6.36 2.34 1.51
CA GLN A 65 7.44 1.79 2.31
C GLN A 65 8.62 2.77 2.43
N LEU A 66 9.00 3.43 1.34
CA LEU A 66 10.09 4.41 1.31
C LEU A 66 9.78 5.60 2.22
N THR A 67 8.59 6.20 2.07
CA THR A 67 8.15 7.32 2.90
C THR A 67 8.06 6.94 4.37
N GLY A 68 7.58 5.74 4.68
CA GLY A 68 7.54 5.21 6.06
C GLY A 68 8.93 5.02 6.66
N ILE A 69 9.87 4.42 5.92
CA ILE A 69 11.25 4.22 6.38
C ILE A 69 11.95 5.57 6.60
N ILE A 70 11.85 6.49 5.64
CA ILE A 70 12.48 7.82 5.76
C ILE A 70 11.85 8.56 6.94
N LEU A 71 10.53 8.47 7.14
CA LEU A 71 9.87 9.06 8.30
C LEU A 71 10.44 8.50 9.62
N ILE A 72 10.55 7.18 9.75
CA ILE A 72 11.12 6.54 10.95
C ILE A 72 12.56 6.98 11.18
N LEU A 73 13.40 6.96 10.13
CA LEU A 73 14.79 7.39 10.21
C LEU A 73 14.91 8.88 10.56
N THR A 74 14.05 9.73 10.02
CA THR A 74 14.02 11.17 10.32
C THR A 74 13.62 11.40 11.77
N LEU A 75 12.61 10.67 12.26
CA LEU A 75 12.17 10.76 13.65
C LEU A 75 13.23 10.24 14.63
N TRP A 76 14.00 9.23 14.23
CA TRP A 76 15.01 8.59 15.06
C TRP A 76 16.39 9.28 15.04
N LEU A 77 16.89 9.67 13.86
CA LEU A 77 18.21 10.34 13.69
C LEU A 77 18.13 11.87 13.57
N GLY A 78 16.94 12.44 13.42
CA GLY A 78 16.79 13.88 13.15
C GLY A 78 17.37 14.76 14.27
N ASP A 79 17.36 14.27 15.51
CA ASP A 79 17.88 15.01 16.67
C ASP A 79 19.42 15.03 16.68
N THR A 80 20.07 13.99 16.14
CA THR A 80 21.53 13.90 16.08
C THR A 80 22.14 14.70 14.92
N LEU A 81 21.38 14.89 13.83
CA LEU A 81 21.88 15.55 12.61
C LEU A 81 21.54 17.06 12.50
N HIS A 82 20.86 17.66 13.50
CA HIS A 82 20.41 19.07 13.46
C HIS A 82 19.63 19.44 12.18
N LEU A 83 18.95 18.46 11.57
CA LEU A 83 18.16 18.67 10.37
C LEU A 83 16.81 19.32 10.75
N PRO A 84 16.12 19.98 9.79
CA PRO A 84 14.73 20.42 9.96
C PRO A 84 13.79 19.19 10.04
N LYS A 85 13.86 18.50 11.17
CA LYS A 85 13.21 17.21 11.45
C LYS A 85 11.70 17.27 11.25
N LEU A 86 11.08 18.36 11.68
CA LEU A 86 9.64 18.54 11.64
C LEU A 86 9.12 18.70 10.20
N ASP A 87 9.83 19.44 9.35
CA ASP A 87 9.43 19.64 7.95
C ASP A 87 9.59 18.35 7.14
N ILE A 88 10.73 17.66 7.31
CA ILE A 88 10.99 16.40 6.60
C ILE A 88 10.01 15.32 7.07
N ALA A 89 9.76 15.20 8.38
CA ALA A 89 8.79 14.26 8.91
C ALA A 89 7.36 14.61 8.45
N GLY A 90 7.00 15.90 8.38
CA GLY A 90 5.71 16.35 7.86
C GLY A 90 5.49 15.94 6.40
N VAL A 91 6.46 16.21 5.53
CA VAL A 91 6.38 15.83 4.11
C VAL A 91 6.32 14.31 3.94
N MET A 92 7.13 13.56 4.69
CA MET A 92 7.13 12.10 4.63
C MET A 92 5.86 11.48 5.20
N LEU A 93 5.26 12.09 6.22
CA LEU A 93 3.96 11.68 6.77
C LEU A 93 2.84 11.91 5.76
N ILE A 94 2.82 13.07 5.08
CA ILE A 94 1.84 13.36 4.03
C ILE A 94 2.01 12.36 2.88
N GLY A 95 3.26 12.13 2.43
CA GLY A 95 3.57 11.15 1.40
C GLY A 95 3.14 9.73 1.78
N ASN A 96 3.36 9.33 3.02
CA ASN A 96 2.93 8.03 3.54
C ASN A 96 1.40 7.93 3.56
N MET A 97 0.69 8.94 4.09
CA MET A 97 -0.78 8.97 4.09
C MET A 97 -1.38 8.93 2.68
N ALA A 98 -0.78 9.65 1.73
CA ALA A 98 -1.22 9.66 0.33
C ALA A 98 -1.01 8.31 -0.38
N SER A 99 -0.08 7.48 0.11
CA SER A 99 0.27 6.18 -0.46
C SER A 99 -0.31 4.98 0.30
N GLY A 100 -1.26 5.22 1.22
CA GLY A 100 -2.01 4.19 1.95
C GLY A 100 -1.71 4.14 3.44
N GLY A 101 -0.72 4.90 3.91
CA GLY A 101 -0.45 5.13 5.31
C GLY A 101 0.22 3.95 6.04
N PRO A 102 0.15 3.94 7.38
CA PRO A 102 0.83 2.94 8.21
C PRO A 102 0.29 1.53 8.00
N LEU A 103 -1.04 1.37 7.84
CA LEU A 103 -1.64 0.05 7.58
C LEU A 103 -1.14 -0.52 6.26
N MET A 104 -1.03 0.32 5.23
CA MET A 104 -0.43 -0.08 3.97
C MET A 104 1.03 -0.46 4.13
N ALA A 105 1.80 0.16 5.02
CA ALA A 105 3.21 -0.18 5.23
C ALA A 105 3.36 -1.56 5.87
N VAL A 106 2.47 -1.90 6.80
CA VAL A 106 2.40 -3.23 7.41
C VAL A 106 2.00 -4.29 6.39
N LEU A 107 0.99 -4.00 5.55
CA LEU A 107 0.53 -4.92 4.51
C LEU A 107 1.50 -5.01 3.32
N ALA A 108 2.30 -3.97 3.09
CA ALA A 108 3.23 -3.92 1.97
C ALA A 108 4.34 -4.96 2.07
N ILE A 109 4.81 -5.25 3.27
CA ILE A 109 5.87 -6.23 3.51
C ILE A 109 5.46 -7.63 3.04
N PRO A 110 4.36 -8.23 3.52
CA PRO A 110 3.92 -9.55 3.04
C PRO A 110 3.45 -9.51 1.58
N LEU A 111 2.87 -8.42 1.09
CA LEU A 111 2.49 -8.28 -0.32
C LEU A 111 3.72 -8.28 -1.24
N LEU A 112 4.71 -7.43 -0.99
CA LEU A 112 5.97 -7.38 -1.75
C LEU A 112 6.75 -8.69 -1.64
N ALA A 113 6.79 -9.31 -0.46
CA ALA A 113 7.37 -10.63 -0.29
C ALA A 113 6.64 -11.68 -1.13
N SER A 114 5.30 -11.64 -1.19
CA SER A 114 4.52 -12.53 -2.03
C SER A 114 4.80 -12.33 -3.53
N PHE A 115 5.06 -11.10 -3.98
CA PHE A 115 5.48 -10.82 -5.36
C PHE A 115 6.88 -11.33 -5.69
N HIS A 116 7.80 -11.36 -4.71
CA HIS A 116 9.19 -11.78 -4.93
C HIS A 116 9.39 -13.29 -4.79
N PHE A 117 8.67 -13.92 -3.85
CA PHE A 117 8.83 -15.34 -3.52
C PHE A 117 7.75 -16.25 -4.12
N SER A 118 6.60 -15.71 -4.56
CA SER A 118 5.49 -16.50 -5.08
C SER A 118 5.14 -16.10 -6.51
N LYS A 119 4.91 -17.08 -7.39
CA LYS A 119 4.49 -16.82 -8.78
C LYS A 119 2.99 -16.53 -8.93
N THR A 120 2.18 -16.91 -7.94
CA THR A 120 0.71 -16.87 -7.98
C THR A 120 0.11 -15.46 -8.02
N LEU A 121 0.66 -14.49 -7.28
CA LEU A 121 0.24 -13.08 -7.36
C LEU A 121 0.73 -12.42 -8.68
N PRO A 122 2.03 -12.49 -9.03
CA PRO A 122 2.56 -12.01 -10.30
C PRO A 122 1.75 -12.45 -11.53
N ASP A 123 1.36 -13.73 -11.58
CA ASP A 123 0.63 -14.33 -12.70
C ASP A 123 -0.82 -13.87 -12.77
N TRP A 124 -1.46 -13.57 -11.62
CA TRP A 124 -2.81 -12.99 -11.58
C TRP A 124 -2.87 -11.61 -12.24
N PHE A 125 -1.81 -10.82 -12.11
CA PHE A 125 -1.70 -9.50 -12.73
C PHE A 125 -1.28 -9.51 -14.20
N GLN A 126 -0.79 -10.65 -14.71
CA GLN A 126 -0.46 -10.81 -16.12
C GLN A 126 -1.64 -11.46 -16.83
N PRO A 127 -2.41 -10.69 -17.62
CA PRO A 127 -3.30 -11.31 -18.57
C PRO A 127 -2.44 -12.02 -19.61
N THR A 128 -2.33 -13.34 -19.45
CA THR A 128 -1.71 -14.31 -20.37
C THR A 128 -1.33 -13.69 -21.71
N ALA A 129 -0.04 -13.35 -21.84
CA ALA A 129 0.62 -13.19 -23.12
C ALA A 129 0.83 -14.60 -23.72
N HIS A 130 -0.27 -15.23 -24.11
CA HIS A 130 -0.28 -16.39 -24.99
C HIS A 130 -1.39 -16.15 -26.00
N ALA A 131 -1.01 -15.47 -27.08
CA ALA A 131 -1.65 -15.51 -28.38
C ALA A 131 -0.58 -15.95 -29.38
#